data_AF-A0A4S1GGA8-F1
#
_entry.id   AF-A0A4S1GGA8-F1
#
_cell.length_a   1.000
_cell.length_b   1.000
_cell.length_c   1.000
_cell.angle_alpha   90.00
_cell.angle_beta   90.00
_cell.angle_gamma   90.00
#
_symmetry.space_group_name_H-M   'P 1'
#
loop_
_entity.id
_entity.type
_entity.pdbx_description
1 polymer ?
#
loop_
_entity_poly.entity_id
_entity_poly.type
_entity_poly.pdbx_seq_one_letter_code
_entity_poly.pdbx_strand_id
1 'polypeptide(L)'
;IQLSVPVTMASLKNKDLDVFLGNWMPSMTNDIKDYTADGSVETVSQNLAGAGYGIVVPTYVADAGVKTLTDLGKFKDKFNGKIYGIEAGNDGNRIILDMIKNPKDNLEGFELVESSEAGMLTQAEQSMKNNEWIAFLG
;
A
#
# COMPACT_ATOMS: atom_id res chain seq x y z
N ILE A 1 -4.78 -19.87 -3.02
CA ILE A 1 -4.55 -18.83 -4.05
C ILE A 1 -4.72 -17.50 -3.34
N GLN A 2 -3.72 -16.62 -3.36
CA GLN A 2 -3.90 -15.24 -2.91
C GLN A 2 -4.63 -14.51 -4.03
N LEU A 3 -5.82 -13.98 -3.74
CA LEU A 3 -6.60 -13.18 -4.69
C LEU A 3 -6.24 -11.71 -4.46
N SER A 4 -6.08 -10.95 -5.53
CA SER A 4 -5.96 -9.50 -5.42
C SER A 4 -7.29 -8.89 -4.94
N VAL A 5 -7.24 -7.66 -4.44
CA VAL A 5 -8.44 -6.94 -4.00
C VAL A 5 -9.52 -6.88 -5.10
N PRO A 6 -9.22 -6.51 -6.36
CA PRO A 6 -10.24 -6.48 -7.42
C PRO A 6 -10.88 -7.83 -7.70
N VAL A 7 -10.08 -8.91 -7.69
CA VAL A 7 -10.60 -10.27 -7.92
C VAL A 7 -11.47 -10.72 -6.75
N THR A 8 -11.07 -10.39 -5.51
CA THR A 8 -11.86 -10.72 -4.31
C THR A 8 -13.24 -10.07 -4.36
N MET A 9 -13.33 -8.78 -4.72
CA MET A 9 -14.61 -8.09 -4.82
C MET A 9 -15.48 -8.65 -5.95
N ALA A 10 -14.89 -8.95 -7.11
CA ALA A 10 -15.59 -9.61 -8.21
C ALA A 10 -16.13 -11.00 -7.83
N SER A 11 -15.35 -11.80 -7.09
CA SER A 11 -15.75 -13.12 -6.62
C SER A 11 -16.89 -13.06 -5.60
N LEU A 12 -16.92 -12.08 -4.70
CA LEU A 12 -18.06 -11.86 -3.80
C LEU A 12 -19.33 -11.54 -4.60
N LYS A 13 -19.23 -10.61 -5.57
CA LYS A 13 -20.37 -10.24 -6.44
C LYS A 13 -20.91 -11.43 -7.24
N ASN A 14 -20.01 -12.27 -7.75
CA ASN A 14 -20.36 -13.46 -8.53
C ASN A 14 -20.82 -14.64 -7.67
N LYS A 15 -20.75 -14.52 -6.34
CA LYS A 15 -21.04 -15.60 -5.36
C LYS A 15 -20.08 -16.79 -5.46
N ASP A 16 -18.86 -16.54 -5.92
CA ASP A 16 -17.75 -17.51 -5.87
C ASP A 16 -17.06 -17.49 -4.49
N LEU A 17 -17.28 -16.43 -3.70
CA LEU A 17 -16.86 -16.28 -2.30
C LEU A 17 -18.03 -15.78 -1.46
N ASP A 18 -18.10 -16.25 -0.21
CA ASP A 18 -19.14 -15.83 0.73
C ASP A 18 -18.67 -14.71 1.68
N VAL A 19 -17.40 -14.74 2.12
CA VAL A 19 -16.88 -13.85 3.18
C VAL A 19 -15.48 -13.35 2.84
N PHE A 20 -15.25 -12.06 3.10
CA PHE A 20 -13.94 -11.44 3.07
C PHE A 20 -13.72 -10.62 4.35
N LEU A 21 -12.65 -10.90 5.08
CA LEU A 21 -12.32 -10.24 6.35
C LEU A 21 -11.29 -9.11 6.21
N GLY A 22 -10.75 -8.89 5.02
CA GLY A 22 -9.65 -7.97 4.74
C GLY A 22 -10.09 -6.63 4.16
N ASN A 23 -11.30 -6.14 4.49
CA ASN A 23 -11.75 -4.82 4.02
C ASN A 23 -11.08 -3.70 4.83
N TRP A 24 -9.94 -3.21 4.36
CA TRP A 24 -9.16 -2.16 5.01
C TRP A 24 -9.73 -0.76 4.70
N MET A 25 -10.31 -0.12 5.70
CA MET A 25 -10.85 1.24 5.58
C MET A 25 -9.93 2.27 6.24
N PRO A 26 -9.73 3.46 5.63
CA PRO A 26 -10.44 3.98 4.45
C PRO A 26 -9.78 3.65 3.09
N SER A 27 -8.65 2.96 3.04
CA SER A 27 -7.86 2.80 1.81
C SER A 27 -8.58 2.03 0.70
N MET A 28 -9.43 1.07 1.04
CA MET A 28 -10.23 0.29 0.09
C MET A 28 -11.57 0.95 -0.30
N THR A 29 -11.83 2.20 0.07
CA THR A 29 -13.11 2.88 -0.24
C THR A 29 -13.46 2.82 -1.73
N ASN A 30 -12.49 3.03 -2.61
CA ASN A 30 -12.72 3.01 -4.05
C ASN A 30 -12.94 1.59 -4.61
N ASP A 31 -12.45 0.56 -3.92
CA ASP A 31 -12.64 -0.84 -4.33
C ASP A 31 -14.03 -1.36 -4.03
N ILE A 32 -14.61 -0.93 -2.90
CA ILE A 32 -15.86 -1.51 -2.39
C ILE A 32 -17.10 -0.68 -2.73
N LYS A 33 -16.95 0.64 -2.93
CA LYS A 33 -18.10 1.57 -3.03
C LYS A 33 -19.17 1.15 -4.03
N ASP A 34 -18.80 0.66 -5.21
CA ASP A 34 -19.75 0.31 -6.27
C ASP A 34 -20.49 -0.99 -5.92
N TYR A 35 -19.81 -1.93 -5.27
CA TYR A 35 -20.38 -3.20 -4.80
C TYR A 35 -21.32 -3.02 -3.60
N THR A 36 -21.02 -2.06 -2.72
CA THR A 36 -21.96 -1.67 -1.66
C THR A 36 -23.15 -0.89 -2.21
N ALA A 37 -22.93 0.00 -3.19
CA ALA A 37 -24.01 0.79 -3.80
C ALA A 37 -25.00 -0.07 -4.58
N ASP A 38 -24.54 -1.12 -5.27
CA ASP A 38 -25.41 -2.06 -6.00
C ASP A 38 -25.96 -3.20 -5.12
N GLY A 39 -25.57 -3.25 -3.84
CA GLY A 39 -26.02 -4.25 -2.86
C GLY A 39 -25.44 -5.65 -3.06
N SER A 40 -24.43 -5.83 -3.91
CA SER A 40 -23.77 -7.12 -4.11
C SER A 40 -22.82 -7.51 -2.99
N VAL A 41 -22.29 -6.54 -2.24
CA VAL A 41 -21.41 -6.77 -1.08
C VAL A 41 -21.87 -5.93 0.11
N GLU A 42 -22.03 -6.58 1.26
CA GLU A 42 -22.41 -5.95 2.52
C GLU A 42 -21.23 -5.92 3.50
N THR A 43 -21.07 -4.83 4.25
CA THR A 43 -20.15 -4.77 5.39
C THR A 43 -20.90 -5.12 6.66
N VAL A 44 -20.53 -6.25 7.28
CA VAL A 44 -21.24 -6.79 8.45
C VAL A 44 -20.85 -6.08 9.76
N SER A 45 -19.54 -5.92 10.01
CA SER A 45 -19.04 -5.29 11.24
C SER A 45 -17.58 -4.87 11.10
N GLN A 46 -17.11 -4.05 12.05
CA GLN A 46 -15.69 -3.78 12.22
C GLN A 46 -15.04 -4.91 13.03
N ASN A 47 -14.06 -5.61 12.44
CA ASN A 47 -13.32 -6.67 13.10
C ASN A 47 -12.01 -6.21 13.78
N LEU A 48 -11.45 -5.07 13.34
CA LEU A 48 -10.20 -4.50 13.84
C LEU A 48 -10.24 -2.97 13.83
N ALA A 49 -9.67 -2.34 14.86
CA ALA A 49 -9.55 -0.89 15.01
C ALA A 49 -8.12 -0.50 15.38
N GLY A 50 -7.71 0.73 15.06
CA GLY A 50 -6.41 1.28 15.44
C GLY A 50 -5.21 0.75 14.65
N ALA A 51 -5.45 0.01 13.55
CA ALA A 51 -4.39 -0.42 12.66
C ALA A 51 -3.84 0.77 11.84
N GLY A 52 -2.51 0.86 11.75
CA GLY A 52 -1.82 1.76 10.84
C GLY A 52 -1.53 1.05 9.52
N TYR A 53 -1.58 1.80 8.42
CA TYR A 53 -1.19 1.32 7.10
C TYR A 53 -0.72 2.50 6.25
N GLY A 54 0.49 2.42 5.71
CA GLY A 54 1.02 3.47 4.83
C GLY A 54 2.47 3.26 4.43
N ILE A 55 3.08 4.29 3.84
CA ILE A 55 4.52 4.27 3.55
C ILE A 55 5.29 4.48 4.86
N VAL A 56 6.18 3.56 5.17
CA VAL A 56 7.09 3.60 6.32
C VAL A 56 8.54 3.63 5.87
N VAL A 57 9.41 4.12 6.76
CA VAL A 57 10.88 4.11 6.61
C VAL A 57 11.55 3.65 7.90
N PRO A 58 12.77 3.10 7.86
CA PRO A 58 13.52 2.75 9.06
C PRO A 58 13.83 3.98 9.94
N THR A 59 14.01 3.76 11.25
CA THR A 59 14.27 4.84 12.22
C THR A 59 15.46 5.72 11.83
N TYR A 60 16.56 5.15 11.33
CA TYR A 60 17.74 5.93 10.91
C TYR A 60 17.46 6.83 9.71
N VAL A 61 16.51 6.46 8.83
CA VAL A 61 16.07 7.30 7.72
C VAL A 61 15.20 8.44 8.24
N ALA A 62 14.29 8.13 9.19
CA ALA A 62 13.48 9.14 9.83
C ALA A 62 14.35 10.17 10.58
N ASP A 63 15.34 9.71 11.35
CA ASP A 63 16.26 10.57 12.11
C ASP A 63 17.16 11.41 11.21
N ALA A 64 17.43 10.95 9.99
CA ALA A 64 18.12 11.71 8.97
C ALA A 64 17.25 12.78 8.26
N GLY A 65 15.97 12.90 8.62
CA GLY A 65 15.10 14.01 8.20
C GLY A 65 13.83 13.62 7.43
N VAL A 66 13.54 12.33 7.24
CA VAL A 66 12.29 11.89 6.60
C VAL A 66 11.18 11.77 7.66
N LYS A 67 10.40 12.83 7.86
CA LYS A 67 9.36 12.87 8.90
C LYS A 67 7.94 12.91 8.33
N THR A 68 7.80 13.25 7.05
CA THR A 68 6.54 13.34 6.31
C THR A 68 6.67 12.67 4.95
N LEU A 69 5.55 12.32 4.32
CA LEU A 69 5.54 11.76 2.96
C LEU A 69 6.28 12.66 1.95
N THR A 70 6.04 13.97 2.04
CA THR A 70 6.70 14.94 1.16
C THR A 70 8.22 15.04 1.36
N ASP A 71 8.76 14.56 2.48
CA ASP A 71 10.20 14.54 2.71
C ASP A 71 10.91 13.47 1.85
N LEU A 72 10.21 12.40 1.44
CA LEU A 72 10.79 11.36 0.57
C LEU A 72 11.37 11.96 -0.71
N GLY A 73 10.65 12.91 -1.33
CA GLY A 73 11.10 13.66 -2.50
C GLY A 73 12.44 14.34 -2.35
N LYS A 74 12.73 14.89 -1.17
CA LYS A 74 13.98 15.61 -0.87
C LYS A 74 15.20 14.68 -0.91
N PHE A 75 14.99 13.38 -0.71
CA PHE A 75 16.03 12.37 -0.60
C PHE A 75 15.90 11.27 -1.66
N LYS A 76 15.22 11.54 -2.77
CA LYS A 76 14.95 10.58 -3.84
C LYS A 76 16.15 9.71 -4.21
N ASP A 77 17.31 10.32 -4.41
CA ASP A 77 18.53 9.61 -4.81
C ASP A 77 18.97 8.57 -3.78
N LYS A 78 18.73 8.81 -2.48
CA LYS A 78 19.05 7.84 -1.42
C LYS A 78 18.17 6.61 -1.47
N PHE A 79 16.92 6.78 -1.89
CA PHE A 79 15.96 5.69 -2.11
C PHE A 79 16.11 5.04 -3.48
N ASN A 80 17.11 5.42 -4.28
CA ASN A 80 17.22 5.03 -5.69
C ASN A 80 15.95 5.32 -6.50
N GLY A 81 15.17 6.33 -6.09
CA GLY A 81 13.88 6.66 -6.68
C GLY A 81 12.84 5.54 -6.57
N LYS A 82 12.87 4.68 -5.54
CA LYS A 82 11.94 3.54 -5.39
C LYS A 82 11.10 3.61 -4.13
N ILE A 83 9.84 3.17 -4.24
CA ILE A 83 8.96 2.82 -3.12
C ILE A 83 8.52 1.38 -3.32
N TYR A 84 8.61 0.55 -2.29
CA TYR A 84 8.32 -0.88 -2.37
C TYR A 84 6.90 -1.19 -1.90
N GLY A 85 6.06 -1.61 -2.84
CA GLY A 85 4.70 -2.07 -2.59
C GLY A 85 4.62 -3.59 -2.46
N ILE A 86 3.39 -4.10 -2.40
CA ILE A 86 3.09 -5.54 -2.33
C ILE A 86 2.54 -6.04 -3.67
N GLU A 87 1.53 -6.89 -3.69
CA GLU A 87 0.98 -7.44 -4.93
C GLU A 87 0.26 -6.41 -5.81
N ALA A 88 0.34 -6.62 -7.13
CA ALA A 88 -0.38 -5.81 -8.10
C ALA A 88 -1.90 -5.84 -7.83
N GLY A 89 -2.50 -4.66 -7.84
CA GLY A 89 -3.92 -4.48 -7.52
C GLY A 89 -4.20 -4.32 -6.03
N ASN A 90 -3.19 -4.29 -5.16
CA ASN A 90 -3.34 -3.81 -3.79
C ASN A 90 -3.74 -2.31 -3.76
N ASP A 91 -4.48 -1.92 -2.73
CA ASP A 91 -4.97 -0.55 -2.50
C ASP A 91 -3.85 0.43 -2.16
N GLY A 92 -2.93 0.06 -1.28
CA GLY A 92 -1.74 0.86 -0.97
C GLY A 92 -0.89 1.14 -2.22
N ASN A 93 -0.66 0.14 -3.07
CA ASN A 93 0.06 0.31 -4.34
C ASN A 93 -0.60 1.38 -5.23
N ARG A 94 -1.93 1.33 -5.40
CA ARG A 94 -2.66 2.33 -6.20
C ARG A 94 -2.57 3.73 -5.60
N ILE A 95 -2.70 3.85 -4.29
CA ILE A 95 -2.57 5.14 -3.59
C ILE A 95 -1.16 5.72 -3.82
N ILE A 96 -0.11 4.91 -3.74
CA ILE A 96 1.27 5.36 -4.02
C ILE A 96 1.40 5.83 -5.48
N LEU A 97 0.86 5.08 -6.44
CA LEU A 97 0.89 5.48 -7.86
C LEU A 97 0.19 6.82 -8.09
N ASP A 98 -0.91 7.09 -7.41
CA ASP A 98 -1.61 8.37 -7.50
C ASP A 98 -0.82 9.50 -6.84
N MET A 99 -0.15 9.24 -5.71
CA MET A 99 0.76 10.20 -5.08
C MET A 99 1.96 10.53 -5.98
N ILE A 100 2.56 9.54 -6.64
CA ILE A 100 3.67 9.75 -7.60
C ILE A 100 3.24 10.67 -8.75
N LYS A 101 2.01 10.53 -9.24
CA LYS A 101 1.44 11.37 -10.31
C LYS A 101 1.07 12.78 -9.85
N ASN A 102 0.88 13.00 -8.55
CA ASN A 102 0.44 14.27 -8.00
C ASN A 102 1.65 15.12 -7.56
N PRO A 103 1.96 16.25 -8.24
CA PRO A 103 3.13 17.06 -7.91
C PRO A 103 3.14 17.59 -6.48
N LYS A 104 1.96 17.72 -5.85
CA LYS A 104 1.83 18.21 -4.46
C LYS A 104 2.43 17.26 -3.43
N ASP A 105 2.51 15.97 -3.76
CA ASP A 105 3.03 14.94 -2.85
C ASP A 105 4.57 14.85 -2.90
N ASN A 106 5.20 15.59 -3.81
CA ASN A 106 6.67 15.68 -3.96
C ASN A 106 7.33 14.30 -4.20
N LEU A 107 6.69 13.41 -4.97
CA LEU A 107 7.21 12.07 -5.28
C LEU A 107 7.56 11.90 -6.77
N GLU A 108 7.78 13.00 -7.50
CA GLU A 108 7.99 12.96 -8.94
C GLU A 108 9.19 12.10 -9.34
N GLY A 109 8.94 11.15 -10.24
CA GLY A 109 9.91 10.21 -10.77
C GLY A 109 10.40 9.17 -9.74
N PHE A 110 9.71 8.99 -8.62
CA PHE A 110 9.75 7.70 -7.94
C PHE A 110 9.05 6.64 -8.79
N GLU A 111 9.51 5.40 -8.66
CA GLU A 111 8.89 4.21 -9.23
C GLU A 111 8.34 3.33 -8.10
N LEU A 112 7.13 2.82 -8.29
CA LEU A 112 6.60 1.76 -7.44
C LEU A 112 7.19 0.41 -7.86
N VAL A 113 7.82 -0.29 -6.93
CA VAL A 113 8.27 -1.67 -7.11
C VAL A 113 7.21 -2.60 -6.54
N GLU A 114 6.47 -3.28 -7.42
CA GLU A 114 5.44 -4.25 -7.04
C GLU A 114 6.02 -5.67 -6.95
N SER A 115 5.58 -6.43 -5.94
CA SER A 115 5.99 -7.84 -5.76
C SER A 115 4.90 -8.63 -5.00
N SER A 116 5.11 -8.86 -3.71
CA SER A 116 4.20 -9.46 -2.74
C SER A 116 4.61 -8.97 -1.35
N GLU A 117 3.78 -9.19 -0.32
CA GLU A 117 4.17 -8.88 1.06
C GLU A 117 5.51 -9.53 1.44
N ALA A 118 5.67 -10.83 1.15
CA ALA A 118 6.91 -11.55 1.43
C ALA A 118 8.11 -10.97 0.66
N GLY A 119 7.93 -10.61 -0.61
CA GLY A 119 8.99 -10.01 -1.43
C GLY A 119 9.40 -8.64 -0.92
N MET A 120 8.42 -7.80 -0.58
CA MET A 120 8.62 -6.48 -0.01
C MET A 120 9.34 -6.54 1.34
N LEU A 121 8.89 -7.40 2.26
CA LEU A 121 9.53 -7.59 3.57
C LEU A 121 10.97 -8.11 3.43
N THR A 122 11.20 -9.06 2.53
CA THR A 122 12.54 -9.59 2.24
C THR A 122 13.49 -8.47 1.81
N GLN A 123 13.04 -7.58 0.92
CA GLN A 123 13.83 -6.43 0.48
C GLN A 123 14.06 -5.41 1.60
N ALA A 124 13.02 -5.12 2.40
CA ALA A 124 13.12 -4.20 3.53
C ALA A 124 14.12 -4.70 4.58
N GLU A 125 14.04 -5.97 4.96
CA GLU A 125 15.00 -6.59 5.87
C GLU A 125 16.43 -6.51 5.34
N GLN A 126 16.64 -6.79 4.05
CA GLN A 126 17.97 -6.76 3.45
C GLN A 126 18.55 -5.34 3.43
N SER A 127 17.76 -4.35 3.00
CA SER A 127 18.18 -2.94 2.99
C SER A 127 18.46 -2.42 4.39
N MET A 128 17.63 -2.78 5.39
CA MET A 128 17.88 -2.42 6.79
C MET A 128 19.17 -3.07 7.34
N LYS A 129 19.43 -4.34 7.03
CA LYS A 129 20.70 -5.03 7.41
C LYS A 129 21.92 -4.35 6.81
N ASN A 130 21.79 -3.82 5.60
CA ASN A 130 22.86 -3.10 4.90
C ASN A 130 22.92 -1.61 5.26
N ASN A 131 22.04 -1.11 6.14
CA ASN A 131 21.90 0.31 6.47
C ASN A 131 21.63 1.21 5.24
N GLU A 132 20.94 0.66 4.25
CA GLU A 132 20.49 1.32 3.02
C GLU A 132 19.14 2.03 3.24
N TRP A 133 18.84 3.07 2.47
CA TRP A 133 17.56 3.76 2.60
C TRP A 133 16.47 3.02 1.84
N ILE A 134 15.34 2.77 2.50
CA ILE A 134 14.17 2.14 1.91
C ILE A 134 12.88 2.80 2.40
N ALA A 135 11.91 2.93 1.49
CA ALA A 135 10.52 3.30 1.77
C ALA A 135 9.62 2.18 1.25
N PHE A 136 8.70 1.69 2.09
CA PHE A 136 7.87 0.53 1.77
C PHE A 136 6.50 0.59 2.46
N LEU A 137 5.54 -0.23 2.03
CA LEU A 137 4.24 -0.36 2.69
C LEU A 137 4.36 -1.12 4.02
N GLY A 138 3.81 -0.57 5.11
CA GLY A 138 3.78 -1.21 6.42
C GLY A 138 2.81 -0.56 7.40
#